data_AF-A0A4S9EL95-F1
#
_entry.id   AF-A0A4S9EL95-F1
#
_cell.length_a   1.000
_cell.length_b   1.000
_cell.length_c   1.000
_cell.angle_alpha   90.00
_cell.angle_beta   90.00
_cell.angle_gamma   90.00
#
_symmetry.space_group_name_H-M   'P 1'
#
loop_
_entity.id
_entity.type
_entity.pdbx_description
1 polymer ?
#
loop_
_entity_poly.entity_id
_entity_poly.type
_entity_poly.pdbx_seq_one_letter_code
_entity_poly.pdbx_strand_id
1 'polypeptide(L)'
;MGKERQAVIGNAKNFWLHSSKHNRFDLTHPESPSSEPISPRLDLTTSNTPITLDPKKTALVIIDMQNFFLSEGFGRKKGAGHTATKNLEQFAIPAARKAGIQVIWLNWGLTDEDLDVMPPAIKRAFGFEAIVDDEDEEVEAETAEGDVFREQDGEAGTPKAQPQDTVVLENGKDKRIYKGLGSWCGEVKLADGSTVDAGNLLMRDAWNSALYPPLDTMYTEGLNLPSNPDIWIHKDRMSGMWGARTDCEDFLQKQGIKSLLFAGVNTDQCVSGTFTDAFSKGYDCVMLRDACGTTSPEFSQQCIEFNAAKSWGFVATCEDLAKGVDDMVGQ
;
A
#
# COMPACT_ATOMS: atom_id res chain seq x y z
N MET A 1 1.19 -15.94 43.23
CA MET A 1 1.82 -15.78 41.90
C MET A 1 1.41 -16.96 41.03
N GLY A 2 0.63 -16.74 39.98
CA GLY A 2 0.28 -17.81 39.04
C GLY A 2 1.52 -18.27 38.27
N LYS A 3 1.61 -19.57 37.95
CA LYS A 3 2.66 -20.10 37.06
C LYS A 3 2.54 -19.42 35.70
N GLU A 4 3.65 -18.93 35.15
CA GLU A 4 3.72 -18.44 33.77
C GLU A 4 3.29 -19.55 32.81
N ARG A 5 2.30 -19.26 31.96
CA ARG A 5 1.85 -20.17 30.91
C ARG A 5 2.32 -19.61 29.58
N GLN A 6 3.02 -20.46 28.84
CA GLN A 6 3.38 -20.20 27.46
C GLN A 6 2.46 -21.04 26.58
N ALA A 7 1.75 -20.39 25.67
CA ALA A 7 0.94 -21.06 24.66
C ALA A 7 1.70 -21.09 23.32
N VAL A 8 1.53 -22.17 22.57
CA VAL A 8 2.01 -22.29 21.18
C VAL A 8 0.79 -22.22 20.28
N ILE A 9 0.82 -21.33 19.29
CA ILE A 9 -0.28 -21.09 18.35
C ILE A 9 0.24 -21.41 16.96
N GLY A 10 -0.33 -22.41 16.29
CA GLY A 10 0.12 -22.87 14.97
C GLY A 10 0.58 -24.31 14.96
N ASN A 11 1.59 -24.63 14.14
CA ASN A 11 2.12 -25.98 13.95
C ASN A 11 3.65 -26.00 14.06
N ALA A 12 4.27 -27.19 13.96
CA ALA A 12 5.70 -27.37 14.15
C ALA A 12 6.62 -26.58 13.19
N LYS A 13 6.10 -26.11 12.04
CA LYS A 13 6.86 -25.36 11.03
C LYS A 13 6.56 -23.86 11.03
N ASN A 14 5.41 -23.45 11.58
CA ASN A 14 4.99 -22.06 11.65
C ASN A 14 4.13 -21.89 12.90
N PHE A 15 4.65 -21.18 13.90
CA PHE A 15 3.96 -20.94 15.15
C PHE A 15 4.36 -19.61 15.78
N TRP A 16 3.46 -19.09 16.60
CA TRP A 16 3.73 -18.01 17.55
C TRP A 16 3.76 -18.56 18.96
N LEU A 17 4.41 -17.82 19.86
CA LEU A 17 4.35 -18.07 21.29
C LEU A 17 3.54 -16.96 21.95
N HIS A 18 2.83 -17.26 23.04
CA HIS A 18 2.14 -16.25 23.82
C HIS A 18 2.46 -16.42 25.31
N SER A 19 2.97 -15.36 25.95
CA SER A 19 3.22 -15.34 27.40
C SER A 19 2.03 -14.75 28.15
N SER A 20 1.43 -15.53 29.06
CA SER A 20 0.35 -15.04 29.93
C SER A 20 0.82 -14.00 30.95
N LYS A 21 2.13 -13.94 31.24
CA LYS A 21 2.71 -13.03 32.22
C LYS A 21 2.91 -11.63 31.65
N HIS A 22 3.34 -11.57 30.38
CA HIS A 22 3.59 -10.33 29.67
C HIS A 22 2.42 -9.91 28.77
N ASN A 23 1.43 -10.79 28.57
CA ASN A 23 0.29 -10.59 27.67
C ASN A 23 0.76 -10.11 26.28
N ARG A 24 1.67 -10.89 25.68
CA ARG A 24 2.39 -10.54 24.46
C ARG A 24 2.50 -11.78 23.56
N PHE A 25 2.33 -11.57 22.26
CA PHE A 25 2.66 -12.58 21.26
C PHE A 25 4.11 -12.42 20.79
N ASP A 26 4.82 -13.53 20.67
CA ASP A 26 6.17 -13.62 20.10
C ASP A 26 6.06 -14.23 18.70
N LEU A 27 6.35 -13.40 17.71
CA LEU A 27 6.29 -13.68 16.28
C LEU A 27 7.72 -13.77 15.69
N THR A 28 8.74 -14.05 16.52
CA THR A 28 10.13 -14.15 16.05
C THR A 28 10.43 -15.43 15.26
N HIS A 29 9.46 -16.35 15.20
CA HIS A 29 9.55 -17.67 14.54
C HIS A 29 10.85 -18.43 14.91
N PRO A 30 11.07 -18.76 16.20
CA PRO A 30 12.24 -19.53 16.61
C PRO A 30 12.20 -20.96 16.06
N GLU A 31 13.34 -21.66 16.07
CA GLU A 31 13.44 -23.02 15.52
C GLU A 31 12.50 -24.03 16.23
N SER A 32 12.29 -23.83 17.53
CA SER A 32 11.35 -24.62 18.33
C SER A 32 10.77 -23.81 19.49
N PRO A 33 9.61 -24.19 20.07
CA PRO A 33 8.99 -23.47 21.19
C PRO A 33 9.87 -23.33 22.45
N SER A 34 10.88 -24.19 22.60
CA SER A 34 11.83 -24.17 23.72
C SER A 34 13.19 -23.59 23.35
N SER A 35 13.33 -23.02 22.15
CA SER A 35 14.58 -22.35 21.75
C SER A 35 14.81 -21.12 22.60
N GLU A 36 16.08 -20.79 22.81
CA GLU A 36 16.45 -19.54 23.46
C GLU A 36 15.96 -18.34 22.64
N PRO A 37 15.55 -17.24 23.29
CA PRO A 37 15.20 -16.00 22.62
C PRO A 37 16.32 -15.52 21.66
N ILE A 38 15.93 -15.14 20.44
CA ILE A 38 16.85 -14.49 19.49
C ILE A 38 17.27 -13.09 19.97
N SER A 39 18.30 -12.52 19.36
CA SER A 39 18.66 -11.10 19.49
C SER A 39 19.17 -10.55 18.15
N PRO A 40 18.81 -9.32 17.72
CA PRO A 40 17.92 -8.37 18.42
C PRO A 40 16.44 -8.77 18.35
N ARG A 41 15.61 -8.16 19.21
CA ARG A 41 14.15 -8.37 19.28
C ARG A 41 13.43 -7.03 19.26
N LEU A 42 12.49 -6.86 18.35
CA LEU A 42 11.69 -5.64 18.24
C LEU A 42 10.37 -5.83 18.99
N ASP A 43 10.25 -5.22 20.16
CA ASP A 43 8.99 -5.17 20.90
C ASP A 43 8.12 -4.02 20.37
N LEU A 44 6.99 -4.36 19.74
CA LEU A 44 6.07 -3.40 19.15
C LEU A 44 4.78 -3.31 19.99
N THR A 45 4.39 -2.09 20.34
CA THR A 45 3.07 -1.82 20.91
C THR A 45 2.04 -1.80 19.78
N THR A 46 0.90 -2.44 19.99
CA THR A 46 -0.19 -2.48 19.01
C THR A 46 -1.51 -2.07 19.67
N SER A 47 -2.53 -1.82 18.86
CA SER A 47 -3.86 -1.38 19.30
C SER A 47 -4.56 -2.32 20.28
N ASN A 48 -4.22 -3.62 20.25
CA ASN A 48 -4.88 -4.63 21.09
C ASN A 48 -3.90 -5.35 22.02
N THR A 49 -2.82 -5.93 21.48
CA THR A 49 -1.89 -6.78 22.25
C THR A 49 -0.48 -6.59 21.72
N PRO A 50 0.51 -6.25 22.56
CA PRO A 50 1.88 -6.11 22.13
C PRO A 50 2.40 -7.37 21.44
N ILE A 51 3.34 -7.18 20.52
CA ILE A 51 4.01 -8.26 19.78
C ILE A 51 5.53 -8.12 19.85
N THR A 52 6.27 -9.21 19.68
CA THR A 52 7.72 -9.17 19.43
C THR A 52 8.00 -9.70 18.03
N LEU A 53 8.83 -8.99 17.27
CA LEU A 53 9.24 -9.33 15.92
C LEU A 53 10.75 -9.62 15.86
N ASP A 54 11.14 -10.47 14.92
CA ASP A 54 12.54 -10.61 14.48
C ASP A 54 12.79 -9.61 13.35
N PRO A 55 13.62 -8.58 13.53
CA PRO A 55 13.89 -7.60 12.47
C PRO A 55 14.40 -8.23 11.17
N LYS A 56 15.16 -9.33 11.25
CA LYS A 56 15.73 -10.01 10.07
C LYS A 56 14.68 -10.80 9.27
N LYS A 57 13.57 -11.17 9.91
CA LYS A 57 12.43 -11.84 9.25
C LYS A 57 11.26 -10.89 9.02
N THR A 58 11.49 -9.58 9.13
CA THR A 58 10.46 -8.56 8.97
C THR A 58 10.75 -7.70 7.75
N ALA A 59 9.70 -7.32 7.01
CA ALA A 59 9.77 -6.30 5.97
C ALA A 59 8.77 -5.17 6.19
N LEU A 60 9.14 -3.95 5.83
CA LEU A 60 8.23 -2.81 5.63
C LEU A 60 7.84 -2.76 4.16
N VAL A 61 6.56 -2.99 3.86
CA VAL A 61 5.98 -2.99 2.52
C VAL A 61 5.22 -1.69 2.30
N ILE A 62 5.76 -0.83 1.44
CA ILE A 62 5.23 0.49 1.10
C ILE A 62 4.53 0.41 -0.25
N ILE A 63 3.21 0.59 -0.25
CA ILE A 63 2.36 0.30 -1.41
C ILE A 63 1.95 1.57 -2.15
N ASP A 64 2.22 1.60 -3.45
CA ASP A 64 1.67 2.55 -4.42
C ASP A 64 1.80 4.04 -4.06
N MET A 65 2.87 4.44 -3.37
CA MET A 65 3.16 5.84 -3.05
C MET A 65 3.68 6.62 -4.29
N GLN A 66 2.94 6.58 -5.39
CA GLN A 66 3.34 7.07 -6.71
C GLN A 66 2.71 8.42 -7.06
N ASN A 67 3.30 9.13 -8.01
CA ASN A 67 2.81 10.44 -8.48
C ASN A 67 1.35 10.39 -8.92
N PHE A 68 0.90 9.33 -9.57
CA PHE A 68 -0.50 9.18 -9.94
C PHE A 68 -1.42 9.36 -8.72
N PHE A 69 -1.11 8.73 -7.59
CA PHE A 69 -1.96 8.71 -6.40
C PHE A 69 -1.77 9.89 -5.45
N LEU A 70 -0.74 10.73 -5.64
CA LEU A 70 -0.37 11.76 -4.66
C LEU A 70 -0.02 13.12 -5.26
N SER A 71 0.23 13.22 -6.56
CA SER A 71 0.72 14.46 -7.16
C SER A 71 -0.38 15.47 -7.48
N GLU A 72 -0.07 16.75 -7.25
CA GLU A 72 -0.91 17.88 -7.64
C GLU A 72 -1.12 17.94 -9.16
N GLY A 73 -0.21 17.37 -9.96
CA GLY A 73 -0.36 17.25 -11.40
C GLY A 73 -1.62 16.47 -11.81
N PHE A 74 -2.13 15.62 -10.91
CA PHE A 74 -3.42 14.94 -11.06
C PHE A 74 -4.47 15.45 -10.06
N GLY A 75 -4.37 16.70 -9.61
CA GLY A 75 -5.34 17.35 -8.73
C GLY A 75 -5.19 17.03 -7.23
N ARG A 76 -4.18 16.26 -6.82
CA ARG A 76 -4.05 15.74 -5.45
C ARG A 76 -3.16 16.62 -4.60
N LYS A 77 -3.77 17.54 -3.83
CA LYS A 77 -3.03 18.56 -3.03
C LYS A 77 -2.77 18.17 -1.59
N LYS A 78 -3.75 17.51 -0.96
CA LYS A 78 -3.68 17.10 0.44
C LYS A 78 -4.69 15.99 0.68
N GLY A 79 -4.33 15.01 1.48
CA GLY A 79 -5.22 13.93 1.88
C GLY A 79 -4.54 12.96 2.84
N ALA A 80 -5.23 11.87 3.16
CA ALA A 80 -4.70 10.82 4.02
C ALA A 80 -3.40 10.21 3.46
N GLY A 81 -3.29 10.07 2.13
CA GLY A 81 -2.06 9.64 1.47
C GLY A 81 -0.86 10.56 1.74
N HIS A 82 -1.04 11.89 1.67
CA HIS A 82 0.04 12.84 2.00
C HIS A 82 0.42 12.82 3.48
N THR A 83 -0.54 12.58 4.39
CA THR A 83 -0.23 12.36 5.81
C THR A 83 0.59 11.08 5.99
N ALA A 84 0.21 9.99 5.31
CA ALA A 84 0.94 8.74 5.30
C ALA A 84 2.38 8.91 4.78
N THR A 85 2.57 9.68 3.71
CA THR A 85 3.90 10.05 3.20
C THR A 85 4.79 10.65 4.29
N LYS A 86 4.26 11.61 5.06
CA LYS A 86 5.03 12.28 6.13
C LYS A 86 5.40 11.32 7.25
N ASN A 87 4.48 10.45 7.66
CA ASN A 87 4.74 9.48 8.73
C ASN A 87 5.74 8.39 8.30
N LEU A 88 5.68 7.96 7.04
CA LEU A 88 6.68 7.09 6.44
C LEU A 88 8.07 7.72 6.49
N GLU A 89 8.19 8.96 5.99
CA GLU A 89 9.44 9.70 5.92
C GLU A 89 10.03 9.99 7.30
N GLN A 90 9.20 10.47 8.22
CA GLN A 90 9.64 10.93 9.53
C GLN A 90 9.98 9.78 10.48
N PHE A 91 9.24 8.67 10.41
CA PHE A 91 9.30 7.63 11.43
C PHE A 91 9.57 6.23 10.86
N ALA A 92 8.71 5.73 9.97
CA ALA A 92 8.72 4.30 9.65
C ALA A 92 9.94 3.85 8.83
N ILE A 93 10.30 4.58 7.77
CA ILE A 93 11.45 4.24 6.92
C ILE A 93 12.77 4.35 7.71
N PRO A 94 13.05 5.46 8.43
CA PRO A 94 14.24 5.54 9.27
C PRO A 94 14.32 4.44 10.32
N ALA A 95 13.20 4.14 11.00
CA ALA A 95 13.16 3.09 12.01
C ALA A 95 13.39 1.69 11.42
N ALA A 96 12.75 1.37 10.30
CA ALA A 96 12.94 0.09 9.62
C ALA A 96 14.40 -0.12 9.22
N ARG A 97 15.01 0.87 8.58
CA ARG A 97 16.43 0.82 8.18
C ARG A 97 17.36 0.70 9.38
N LYS A 98 17.13 1.47 10.45
CA LYS A 98 17.90 1.40 11.71
C LYS A 98 17.83 0.01 12.36
N ALA A 99 16.68 -0.66 12.28
CA ALA A 99 16.49 -2.01 12.80
C ALA A 99 17.02 -3.12 11.88
N GLY A 100 17.43 -2.80 10.65
CA GLY A 100 17.80 -3.78 9.63
C GLY A 100 16.61 -4.50 9.00
N ILE A 101 15.39 -3.97 9.14
CA ILE A 101 14.17 -4.45 8.48
C ILE A 101 14.27 -4.15 6.99
N GLN A 102 13.93 -5.13 6.14
CA GLN A 102 13.93 -4.95 4.69
C GLN A 102 12.82 -3.96 4.27
N VAL A 103 13.16 -2.91 3.53
CA VAL A 103 12.16 -2.01 2.94
C VAL A 103 11.85 -2.47 1.52
N ILE A 104 10.57 -2.61 1.21
CA ILE A 104 10.04 -3.04 -0.09
C ILE A 104 9.09 -1.96 -0.61
N TRP A 105 9.41 -1.40 -1.77
CA TRP A 105 8.57 -0.50 -2.55
C TRP A 105 7.76 -1.35 -3.52
N LEU A 106 6.48 -1.54 -3.22
CA LEU A 106 5.57 -2.42 -3.94
C LEU A 106 4.56 -1.58 -4.72
N ASN A 107 4.82 -1.39 -6.01
CA ASN A 107 4.19 -0.34 -6.78
C ASN A 107 3.57 -0.86 -8.07
N TRP A 108 2.49 -0.24 -8.53
CA TRP A 108 2.03 -0.44 -9.91
C TRP A 108 3.17 -0.18 -10.89
N GLY A 109 3.35 -1.06 -11.87
CA GLY A 109 4.31 -0.86 -12.94
C GLY A 109 4.08 -1.87 -14.03
N LEU A 110 3.20 -1.49 -14.95
CA LEU A 110 2.69 -2.35 -16.00
C LEU A 110 3.61 -2.39 -17.20
N THR A 111 3.70 -3.58 -17.78
CA THR A 111 4.19 -3.83 -19.13
C THR A 111 3.02 -3.96 -20.09
N ASP A 112 3.28 -3.97 -21.40
CA ASP A 112 2.23 -4.21 -22.40
C ASP A 112 1.60 -5.61 -22.23
N GLU A 113 2.40 -6.61 -21.86
CA GLU A 113 1.91 -7.98 -21.58
C GLU A 113 0.94 -8.01 -20.39
N ASP A 114 1.20 -7.21 -19.34
CA ASP A 114 0.30 -7.11 -18.20
C ASP A 114 -1.07 -6.53 -18.60
N LEU A 115 -1.09 -5.55 -19.53
CA LEU A 115 -2.31 -4.91 -20.03
C LEU A 115 -3.16 -5.86 -20.88
N ASP A 116 -2.52 -6.75 -21.64
CA ASP A 116 -3.19 -7.72 -22.50
C ASP A 116 -3.99 -8.75 -21.68
N VAL A 117 -3.48 -9.12 -20.50
CA VAL A 117 -4.13 -10.08 -19.60
C VAL A 117 -4.93 -9.43 -18.47
N MET A 118 -5.00 -8.10 -18.43
CA MET A 118 -5.64 -7.34 -17.36
C MET A 118 -7.17 -7.52 -17.37
N PRO A 119 -7.79 -8.00 -16.28
CA PRO A 119 -9.23 -8.18 -16.20
C PRO A 119 -10.00 -6.86 -16.38
N PRO A 120 -11.16 -6.87 -17.08
CA PRO A 120 -11.98 -5.67 -17.27
C PRO A 120 -12.40 -5.00 -15.96
N ALA A 121 -12.67 -5.77 -14.91
CA ALA A 121 -13.05 -5.25 -13.60
C ALA A 121 -11.95 -4.37 -12.96
N ILE A 122 -10.68 -4.68 -13.25
CA ILE A 122 -9.55 -3.88 -12.78
C ILE A 122 -9.37 -2.66 -13.67
N LYS A 123 -9.40 -2.82 -15.01
CA LYS A 123 -9.33 -1.68 -15.93
C LYS A 123 -10.39 -0.62 -15.59
N ARG A 124 -11.64 -1.05 -15.33
CA ARG A 124 -12.76 -0.18 -14.96
C ARG A 124 -12.46 0.73 -13.76
N ALA A 125 -11.70 0.24 -12.78
CA ALA A 125 -11.34 1.03 -11.59
C ALA A 125 -10.43 2.22 -11.89
N PHE A 126 -9.74 2.22 -13.04
CA PHE A 126 -8.82 3.26 -13.48
C PHE A 126 -9.33 4.05 -14.70
N GLY A 127 -10.60 3.89 -15.06
CA GLY A 127 -11.21 4.50 -16.25
C GLY A 127 -11.20 3.58 -17.48
N PHE A 128 -11.98 3.95 -18.49
CA PHE A 128 -12.16 3.19 -19.73
C PHE A 128 -12.62 4.10 -20.87
N GLU A 129 -12.29 3.71 -22.11
CA GLU A 129 -12.72 4.45 -23.31
C GLU A 129 -14.20 4.20 -23.61
N ALA A 130 -14.93 5.27 -23.94
CA ALA A 130 -16.28 5.20 -24.50
C ALA A 130 -16.17 5.24 -26.03
N ILE A 131 -16.83 4.33 -26.74
CA ILE A 131 -17.00 4.42 -28.19
C ILE A 131 -18.22 5.33 -28.43
N VAL A 132 -18.03 6.43 -29.13
CA VAL A 132 -19.12 7.29 -29.60
C VAL A 132 -19.55 6.76 -30.96
N ASP A 133 -20.83 6.48 -31.18
CA ASP A 133 -21.33 6.06 -32.50
C ASP A 133 -21.21 7.23 -33.49
N ASP A 134 -20.66 6.96 -34.68
CA ASP A 134 -20.35 7.96 -35.71
C ASP A 134 -21.60 8.59 -36.39
N GLU A 135 -22.82 8.27 -35.96
CA GLU A 135 -24.07 8.75 -36.58
C GLU A 135 -24.81 9.85 -35.79
N ASP A 136 -24.37 10.23 -34.59
CA ASP A 136 -25.06 11.27 -33.82
C ASP A 136 -24.47 12.67 -34.07
N GLU A 137 -25.07 13.39 -35.01
CA GLU A 137 -25.08 14.86 -34.99
C GLU A 137 -25.62 15.33 -33.63
N GLU A 138 -24.75 15.72 -32.70
CA GLU A 138 -25.08 16.39 -31.42
C GLU A 138 -26.45 16.00 -30.82
N VAL A 139 -26.70 14.70 -30.66
CA VAL A 139 -27.82 14.24 -29.84
C VAL A 139 -27.23 13.97 -28.46
N GLU A 140 -27.68 14.72 -27.46
CA GLU A 140 -27.39 14.37 -26.07
C GLU A 140 -27.85 12.92 -25.86
N ALA A 141 -26.91 11.99 -25.75
CA ALA A 141 -27.21 10.59 -25.48
C ALA A 141 -28.08 10.51 -24.22
N GLU A 142 -29.27 9.90 -24.32
CA GLU A 142 -30.11 9.61 -23.16
C GLU A 142 -29.39 8.57 -22.29
N THR A 143 -28.60 9.04 -21.33
CA THR A 143 -27.89 8.20 -20.36
C THR A 143 -28.84 7.72 -19.29
N ALA A 144 -28.79 6.44 -18.93
CA ALA A 144 -29.56 5.90 -17.80
C ALA A 144 -29.17 6.58 -16.48
N GLU A 145 -30.10 6.67 -15.52
CA GLU A 145 -29.76 7.10 -14.16
C GLU A 145 -28.62 6.22 -13.59
N GLY A 146 -27.48 6.84 -13.26
CA GLY A 146 -26.30 6.12 -12.78
C GLY A 146 -25.32 5.68 -13.87
N ASP A 147 -25.41 6.23 -15.08
CA ASP A 147 -24.45 5.98 -16.14
C ASP A 147 -23.01 6.36 -15.72
N VAL A 148 -22.09 5.46 -16.01
CA VAL A 148 -20.66 5.54 -15.69
C VAL A 148 -19.91 6.50 -16.62
N PHE A 149 -20.56 7.02 -17.66
CA PHE A 149 -19.98 7.92 -18.65
C PHE A 149 -20.20 9.43 -18.40
N ARG A 150 -21.00 9.84 -17.40
CA ARG A 150 -21.30 11.26 -17.12
C ARG A 150 -20.95 11.66 -15.68
N GLU A 151 -20.36 12.85 -15.50
CA GLU A 151 -20.30 13.52 -14.19
C GLU A 151 -21.72 13.82 -13.70
N GLN A 152 -22.07 13.33 -12.51
CA GLN A 152 -23.34 13.68 -11.86
C GLN A 152 -23.23 15.06 -11.20
N ASP A 153 -23.88 16.07 -11.80
CA ASP A 153 -24.18 17.32 -11.13
C ASP A 153 -25.26 17.06 -10.06
N GLY A 154 -24.84 16.89 -8.80
CA GLY A 154 -25.76 16.61 -7.70
C GLY A 154 -26.35 17.88 -7.09
N GLU A 155 -27.69 17.96 -7.05
CA GLU A 155 -28.44 18.81 -6.13
C GLU A 155 -28.16 18.44 -4.66
N ALA A 156 -28.34 19.42 -3.77
CA ALA A 156 -27.94 19.34 -2.36
C ALA A 156 -28.71 18.26 -1.57
N GLY A 157 -28.02 17.19 -1.16
CA GLY A 157 -28.50 16.30 -0.09
C GLY A 157 -28.21 14.81 -0.24
N THR A 158 -27.75 14.34 -1.40
CA THR A 158 -27.33 12.94 -1.61
C THR A 158 -25.82 12.77 -1.43
N PRO A 159 -25.34 11.66 -0.81
CA PRO A 159 -23.92 11.36 -0.76
C PRO A 159 -23.38 11.22 -2.18
N LYS A 160 -22.48 12.10 -2.58
CA LYS A 160 -21.78 12.05 -3.86
C LYS A 160 -21.10 10.68 -3.97
N ALA A 161 -21.63 9.78 -4.80
CA ALA A 161 -20.81 8.72 -5.38
C ALA A 161 -19.94 9.42 -6.42
N GLN A 162 -18.84 10.03 -5.99
CA GLN A 162 -17.85 10.51 -6.95
C GLN A 162 -17.27 9.26 -7.61
N PRO A 163 -17.42 9.09 -8.94
CA PRO A 163 -16.52 8.21 -9.67
C PRO A 163 -15.12 8.66 -9.28
N GLN A 164 -14.28 7.74 -8.82
CA GLN A 164 -12.94 8.07 -8.35
C GLN A 164 -12.22 8.83 -9.48
N ASP A 165 -12.09 10.15 -9.32
CA ASP A 165 -11.21 11.06 -10.04
C ASP A 165 -11.12 10.86 -11.57
N THR A 166 -12.20 11.02 -12.35
CA THR A 166 -12.06 11.47 -13.75
C THR A 166 -11.66 12.95 -13.76
N VAL A 167 -10.43 13.25 -13.38
CA VAL A 167 -9.87 14.60 -13.48
C VAL A 167 -9.69 14.91 -14.96
N VAL A 168 -10.56 15.75 -15.53
CA VAL A 168 -10.38 16.32 -16.86
C VAL A 168 -9.17 17.25 -16.82
N LEU A 169 -8.04 16.87 -17.43
CA LEU A 169 -6.91 17.77 -17.62
C LEU A 169 -7.08 18.48 -18.98
N GLU A 170 -7.34 19.78 -18.92
CA GLU A 170 -7.54 20.63 -20.10
C GLU A 170 -6.25 20.76 -20.93
N ASN A 171 -6.32 20.31 -22.19
CA ASN A 171 -5.66 20.96 -23.31
C ASN A 171 -6.69 21.23 -24.41
N GLY A 172 -7.65 22.10 -24.10
CA GLY A 172 -8.31 23.09 -24.96
C GLY A 172 -8.99 22.73 -26.30
N LYS A 173 -8.79 21.56 -26.93
CA LYS A 173 -9.41 21.22 -28.23
C LYS A 173 -9.69 19.74 -28.49
N ASP A 174 -9.35 18.85 -27.57
CA ASP A 174 -9.56 17.41 -27.75
C ASP A 174 -10.50 16.87 -26.67
N LYS A 175 -11.72 16.45 -27.06
CA LYS A 175 -12.77 15.89 -26.18
C LYS A 175 -12.45 14.45 -25.73
N ARG A 176 -11.20 14.13 -25.37
CA ARG A 176 -10.76 12.76 -25.07
C ARG A 176 -10.55 12.54 -23.58
N ILE A 177 -11.36 11.62 -23.04
CA ILE A 177 -11.43 11.15 -21.65
C ILE A 177 -10.23 10.21 -21.37
N TYR A 178 -9.74 10.15 -20.13
CA TYR A 178 -8.74 9.15 -19.70
C TYR A 178 -9.17 7.74 -20.11
N LYS A 179 -8.36 7.08 -20.95
CA LYS A 179 -8.70 5.78 -21.57
C LYS A 179 -8.36 4.56 -20.69
N GLY A 180 -8.06 4.76 -19.40
CA GLY A 180 -7.71 3.69 -18.47
C GLY A 180 -6.21 3.33 -18.46
N LEU A 181 -5.87 2.23 -17.80
CA LEU A 181 -4.49 1.72 -17.67
C LEU A 181 -3.79 1.65 -19.04
N GLY A 182 -2.51 2.06 -19.09
CA GLY A 182 -1.70 2.05 -20.30
C GLY A 182 -1.89 3.25 -21.23
N SER A 183 -2.87 4.11 -20.95
CA SER A 183 -3.19 5.23 -21.83
C SER A 183 -2.32 6.44 -21.53
N TRP A 184 -1.98 7.21 -22.57
CA TRP A 184 -1.19 8.43 -22.40
C TRP A 184 -1.94 9.48 -21.58
N CYS A 185 -1.30 9.96 -20.50
CA CYS A 185 -1.87 10.94 -19.57
C CYS A 185 -1.66 12.40 -19.99
N GLY A 186 -0.85 12.65 -21.03
CA GLY A 186 -0.54 14.01 -21.45
C GLY A 186 0.49 14.72 -20.57
N GLU A 187 0.64 16.01 -20.82
CA GLU A 187 1.44 16.89 -20.00
C GLU A 187 0.64 17.35 -18.77
N VAL A 188 1.28 17.35 -17.60
CA VAL A 188 0.68 17.81 -16.34
C VAL A 188 1.48 18.96 -15.75
N LYS A 189 0.78 19.92 -15.13
CA LYS A 189 1.39 21.08 -14.48
C LYS A 189 1.59 20.82 -13.00
N LEU A 190 2.81 21.04 -12.51
CA LEU A 190 3.19 20.86 -11.12
C LEU A 190 2.99 22.14 -10.29
N ALA A 191 3.07 21.99 -8.97
CA ALA A 191 2.88 23.08 -8.01
C ALA A 191 3.89 24.23 -8.17
N ASP A 192 5.11 23.92 -8.61
CA ASP A 192 6.17 24.90 -8.89
C ASP A 192 5.99 25.62 -10.24
N GLY A 193 4.94 25.28 -10.98
CA GLY A 193 4.61 25.85 -12.28
C GLY A 193 5.29 25.16 -13.46
N SER A 194 6.16 24.18 -13.23
CA SER A 194 6.75 23.36 -14.28
C SER A 194 5.73 22.42 -14.91
N THR A 195 6.02 21.96 -16.12
CA THR A 195 5.22 20.98 -16.86
C THR A 195 6.05 19.73 -17.08
N VAL A 196 5.44 18.56 -16.88
CA VAL A 196 6.08 17.25 -17.11
C VAL A 196 5.19 16.38 -17.97
N ASP A 197 5.78 15.58 -18.85
CA ASP A 197 5.06 14.50 -19.55
C ASP A 197 4.76 13.40 -18.53
N ALA A 198 3.48 13.17 -18.23
CA ALA A 198 3.09 12.17 -17.25
C ALA A 198 3.28 10.74 -17.77
N GLY A 199 3.46 10.55 -19.09
CA GLY A 199 3.62 9.24 -19.74
C GLY A 199 2.33 8.42 -19.74
N ASN A 200 2.47 7.11 -19.96
CA ASN A 200 1.32 6.19 -19.99
C ASN A 200 0.92 5.75 -18.58
N LEU A 201 -0.38 5.69 -18.31
CA LEU A 201 -0.93 5.47 -16.98
C LEU A 201 -0.46 4.15 -16.37
N LEU A 202 0.25 4.27 -15.24
CA LEU A 202 0.81 3.19 -14.41
C LEU A 202 1.73 2.20 -15.17
N MET A 203 2.20 2.58 -16.35
CA MET A 203 3.23 1.85 -17.09
C MET A 203 4.60 2.08 -16.46
N ARG A 204 5.48 1.08 -16.54
CA ARG A 204 6.87 1.23 -16.07
C ARG A 204 7.55 2.41 -16.74
N ASP A 205 8.46 3.04 -16.00
CA ASP A 205 9.27 4.19 -16.42
C ASP A 205 8.47 5.48 -16.73
N ALA A 206 7.14 5.46 -16.63
CA ALA A 206 6.32 6.66 -16.75
C ALA A 206 6.41 7.51 -15.48
N TRP A 207 6.40 8.84 -15.63
CA TRP A 207 6.47 9.76 -14.49
C TRP A 207 5.35 9.54 -13.47
N ASN A 208 4.13 9.25 -13.94
CA ASN A 208 2.99 8.99 -13.06
C ASN A 208 3.17 7.71 -12.20
N SER A 209 3.99 6.76 -12.67
CA SER A 209 4.35 5.53 -11.96
C SER A 209 5.59 5.67 -11.07
N ALA A 210 6.34 6.78 -11.17
CA ALA A 210 7.44 7.04 -10.25
C ALA A 210 6.93 7.36 -8.84
N LEU A 211 7.79 7.22 -7.83
CA LEU A 211 7.43 7.58 -6.46
C LEU A 211 7.12 9.08 -6.36
N TYR A 212 6.20 9.39 -5.46
CA TYR A 212 5.88 10.76 -5.12
C TYR A 212 7.01 11.38 -4.28
N PRO A 213 7.58 12.53 -4.68
CA PRO A 213 8.51 13.26 -3.83
C PRO A 213 7.83 13.67 -2.51
N PRO A 214 8.38 13.36 -1.32
CA PRO A 214 9.79 13.08 -1.00
C PRO A 214 10.24 11.61 -0.99
N LEU A 215 9.34 10.64 -1.18
CA LEU A 215 9.67 9.22 -1.03
C LEU A 215 10.61 8.70 -2.12
N ASP A 216 10.60 9.33 -3.30
CA ASP A 216 11.57 9.07 -4.37
C ASP A 216 13.03 9.31 -3.91
N THR A 217 13.26 10.40 -3.18
CA THR A 217 14.56 10.70 -2.55
C THR A 217 14.93 9.61 -1.56
N MET A 218 13.99 9.21 -0.69
CA MET A 218 14.25 8.17 0.29
C MET A 218 14.58 6.83 -0.36
N TYR A 219 13.88 6.43 -1.42
CA TYR A 219 14.19 5.22 -2.16
C TYR A 219 15.60 5.26 -2.76
N THR A 220 15.98 6.38 -3.38
CA THR A 220 17.33 6.57 -3.96
C THR A 220 18.42 6.44 -2.89
N GLU A 221 18.21 6.98 -1.69
CA GLU A 221 19.12 6.77 -0.56
C GLU A 221 19.14 5.31 -0.11
N GLY A 222 17.97 4.67 -0.07
CA GLY A 222 17.77 3.27 0.31
C GLY A 222 18.50 2.27 -0.58
N LEU A 223 18.59 2.55 -1.88
CA LEU A 223 19.35 1.75 -2.84
C LEU A 223 20.85 1.67 -2.52
N ASN A 224 21.38 2.72 -1.87
CA ASN A 224 22.80 2.85 -1.57
C ASN A 224 23.17 2.38 -0.16
N LEU A 225 22.23 1.76 0.57
CA LEU A 225 22.51 1.22 1.89
C LEU A 225 23.54 0.07 1.81
N PRO A 226 24.53 0.03 2.73
CA PRO A 226 25.57 -0.99 2.71
C PRO A 226 25.04 -2.39 3.09
N SER A 227 23.91 -2.46 3.78
CA SER A 227 23.25 -3.70 4.20
C SER A 227 21.75 -3.54 4.03
N ASN A 228 21.10 -4.57 3.48
CA ASN A 228 19.66 -4.59 3.18
C ASN A 228 19.21 -3.37 2.37
N PRO A 229 19.76 -3.15 1.16
CA PRO A 229 19.28 -2.08 0.30
C PRO A 229 17.78 -2.24 0.04
N ASP A 230 17.10 -1.10 -0.05
CA ASP A 230 15.69 -1.06 -0.42
C ASP A 230 15.50 -1.74 -1.78
N ILE A 231 14.36 -2.41 -1.95
CA ILE A 231 14.04 -3.09 -3.21
C ILE A 231 12.74 -2.56 -3.79
N TRP A 232 12.67 -2.52 -5.12
CA TRP A 232 11.45 -2.18 -5.84
C TRP A 232 10.87 -3.43 -6.50
N ILE A 233 9.58 -3.66 -6.29
CA ILE A 233 8.84 -4.75 -6.92
C ILE A 233 7.61 -4.16 -7.62
N HIS A 234 7.49 -4.44 -8.91
CA HIS A 234 6.30 -4.07 -9.66
C HIS A 234 5.17 -5.07 -9.41
N LYS A 235 3.96 -4.57 -9.25
CA LYS A 235 2.73 -5.35 -9.30
C LYS A 235 1.85 -4.91 -10.45
N ASP A 236 1.04 -5.85 -10.91
CA ASP A 236 0.13 -5.71 -12.04
C ASP A 236 -1.35 -5.89 -11.62
N ARG A 237 -1.61 -6.00 -10.31
CA ARG A 237 -2.95 -6.04 -9.73
C ARG A 237 -3.01 -5.14 -8.50
N MET A 238 -4.23 -4.97 -7.97
CA MET A 238 -4.45 -4.21 -6.73
C MET A 238 -3.59 -4.77 -5.59
N SER A 239 -3.71 -6.08 -5.33
CA SER A 239 -2.83 -6.80 -4.39
C SER A 239 -1.50 -7.13 -5.05
N GLY A 240 -0.38 -6.83 -4.40
CA GLY A 240 0.94 -7.32 -4.85
C GLY A 240 1.23 -8.77 -4.44
N MET A 241 0.28 -9.41 -3.76
CA MET A 241 0.34 -10.81 -3.31
C MET A 241 -0.75 -11.67 -3.98
N TRP A 242 -1.35 -11.18 -5.07
CA TRP A 242 -2.46 -11.84 -5.74
C TRP A 242 -2.11 -13.21 -6.32
N GLY A 243 -3.14 -14.03 -6.57
CA GLY A 243 -2.97 -15.31 -7.29
C GLY A 243 -2.09 -16.32 -6.56
N ALA A 244 -1.62 -17.32 -7.30
CA ALA A 244 -0.85 -18.42 -6.74
C ALA A 244 0.57 -18.01 -6.31
N ARG A 245 1.19 -17.05 -7.01
CA ARG A 245 2.57 -16.64 -6.81
C ARG A 245 2.83 -15.28 -7.47
N THR A 246 3.59 -14.40 -6.81
CA THR A 246 4.02 -13.09 -7.34
C THR A 246 5.52 -12.89 -7.09
N ASP A 247 6.12 -11.91 -7.77
CA ASP A 247 7.53 -11.53 -7.54
C ASP A 247 7.78 -11.08 -6.09
N CYS A 248 6.78 -10.44 -5.47
CA CYS A 248 6.82 -10.07 -4.06
C CYS A 248 6.91 -11.32 -3.18
N GLU A 249 6.03 -12.30 -3.40
CA GLU A 249 6.06 -13.56 -2.65
C GLU A 249 7.39 -14.31 -2.82
N ASP A 250 7.93 -14.33 -4.04
CA ASP A 250 9.21 -14.97 -4.33
C ASP A 250 10.36 -14.34 -3.59
N PHE A 251 10.39 -13.01 -3.56
CA PHE A 251 11.38 -12.28 -2.78
C PHE A 251 11.24 -12.57 -1.28
N LEU A 252 10.04 -12.47 -0.73
CA LEU A 252 9.77 -12.70 0.70
C LEU A 252 10.18 -14.12 1.13
N GLN A 253 9.82 -15.14 0.34
CA GLN A 253 10.19 -16.53 0.61
C GLN A 253 11.70 -16.75 0.53
N LYS A 254 12.36 -16.19 -0.49
CA LYS A 254 13.81 -16.31 -0.68
C LYS A 254 14.59 -15.65 0.47
N GLN A 255 14.12 -14.53 0.99
CA GLN A 255 14.73 -13.83 2.13
C GLN A 255 14.35 -14.43 3.49
N GLY A 256 13.41 -15.39 3.52
CA GLY A 256 12.92 -15.98 4.77
C GLY A 256 12.09 -15.02 5.62
N ILE A 257 11.50 -13.99 5.01
CA ILE A 257 10.63 -13.02 5.68
C ILE A 257 9.33 -13.70 6.10
N LYS A 258 8.86 -13.38 7.30
CA LYS A 258 7.66 -13.94 7.95
C LYS A 258 6.66 -12.89 8.39
N SER A 259 7.15 -11.72 8.80
CA SER A 259 6.31 -10.63 9.29
C SER A 259 6.37 -9.43 8.35
N LEU A 260 5.23 -8.78 8.10
CA LEU A 260 5.09 -7.68 7.16
C LEU A 260 4.42 -6.49 7.83
N LEU A 261 5.09 -5.34 7.80
CA LEU A 261 4.54 -4.04 8.19
C LEU A 261 3.99 -3.37 6.92
N PHE A 262 2.71 -3.01 6.91
CA PHE A 262 2.05 -2.45 5.74
C PHE A 262 1.83 -0.95 5.88
N ALA A 263 2.16 -0.24 4.81
CA ALA A 263 1.92 1.18 4.62
C ALA A 263 1.57 1.45 3.14
N GLY A 264 0.98 2.60 2.86
CA GLY A 264 0.74 3.05 1.49
C GLY A 264 -0.69 3.49 1.20
N VAL A 265 -1.05 3.47 -0.08
CA VAL A 265 -2.38 3.85 -0.57
C VAL A 265 -2.90 2.84 -1.60
N ASN A 266 -4.21 2.66 -1.79
CA ASN A 266 -5.28 3.10 -0.90
C ASN A 266 -5.54 2.06 0.20
N THR A 267 -5.83 2.50 1.43
CA THR A 267 -6.06 1.61 2.60
C THR A 267 -7.06 0.50 2.31
N ASP A 268 -8.18 0.83 1.66
CA ASP A 268 -9.31 -0.06 1.35
C ASP A 268 -9.19 -0.80 0.02
N GLN A 269 -8.11 -0.58 -0.74
CA GLN A 269 -7.88 -1.22 -2.04
C GLN A 269 -6.54 -1.97 -2.07
N CYS A 270 -5.47 -1.36 -2.58
CA CYS A 270 -4.18 -2.03 -2.77
C CYS A 270 -3.55 -2.49 -1.44
N VAL A 271 -3.67 -1.68 -0.39
CA VAL A 271 -3.15 -2.02 0.94
C VAL A 271 -3.93 -3.18 1.54
N SER A 272 -5.26 -3.09 1.64
CA SER A 272 -6.10 -4.17 2.18
C SER A 272 -6.01 -5.45 1.34
N GLY A 273 -5.98 -5.35 0.01
CA GLY A 273 -5.84 -6.48 -0.89
C GLY A 273 -4.52 -7.22 -0.63
N THR A 274 -3.41 -6.49 -0.62
CA THR A 274 -2.09 -7.08 -0.32
C THR A 274 -2.03 -7.65 1.09
N PHE A 275 -2.60 -6.95 2.08
CA PHE A 275 -2.65 -7.37 3.48
C PHE A 275 -3.42 -8.68 3.66
N THR A 276 -4.61 -8.79 3.07
CA THR A 276 -5.50 -9.95 3.21
C THR A 276 -4.97 -11.17 2.45
N ASP A 277 -4.37 -10.99 1.29
CA ASP A 277 -3.66 -12.06 0.58
C ASP A 277 -2.43 -12.53 1.37
N ALA A 278 -1.63 -11.61 1.93
CA ALA A 278 -0.48 -11.96 2.77
C ALA A 278 -0.90 -12.73 4.03
N PHE A 279 -1.97 -12.29 4.70
CA PHE A 279 -2.57 -13.00 5.83
C PHE A 279 -2.98 -14.43 5.41
N SER A 280 -3.70 -14.56 4.29
CA SER A 280 -4.16 -15.86 3.78
C SER A 280 -3.00 -16.78 3.40
N LYS A 281 -1.87 -16.21 2.94
CA LYS A 281 -0.62 -16.92 2.64
C LYS A 281 0.23 -17.21 3.88
N GLY A 282 -0.21 -16.78 5.07
CA GLY A 282 0.40 -17.13 6.35
C GLY A 282 1.53 -16.22 6.83
N TYR A 283 1.62 -14.99 6.32
CA TYR A 283 2.49 -13.95 6.85
C TYR A 283 1.87 -13.28 8.08
N ASP A 284 2.70 -12.85 9.03
CA ASP A 284 2.23 -12.06 10.17
C ASP A 284 2.06 -10.61 9.74
N CYS A 285 0.83 -10.12 9.72
CA CYS A 285 0.52 -8.82 9.13
C CYS A 285 0.31 -7.74 10.20
N VAL A 286 1.00 -6.61 10.05
CA VAL A 286 0.88 -5.44 10.93
C VAL A 286 0.59 -4.22 10.06
N MET A 287 -0.52 -3.53 10.29
CA MET A 287 -0.85 -2.29 9.58
C MET A 287 -0.32 -1.09 10.37
N LEU A 288 0.48 -0.24 9.72
CA LEU A 288 0.86 1.07 10.25
C LEU A 288 -0.24 2.06 9.86
N ARG A 289 -1.25 2.22 10.72
CA ARG A 289 -2.51 2.90 10.35
C ARG A 289 -2.34 4.35 9.93
N ASP A 290 -1.36 5.02 10.52
CA ASP A 290 -1.01 6.42 10.26
C ASP A 290 -0.11 6.58 9.02
N ALA A 291 0.41 5.48 8.48
CA ALA A 291 1.06 5.39 7.17
C ALA A 291 0.18 4.71 6.11
N CYS A 292 -1.12 4.56 6.37
CA CYS A 292 -2.11 4.11 5.39
C CYS A 292 -3.13 5.22 5.11
N GLY A 293 -3.46 5.47 3.85
CA GLY A 293 -4.45 6.49 3.49
C GLY A 293 -5.39 6.08 2.36
N THR A 294 -6.62 6.61 2.37
CA THR A 294 -7.56 6.51 1.24
C THR A 294 -8.36 7.80 1.09
N THR A 295 -8.90 8.02 -0.12
CA THR A 295 -9.87 9.07 -0.44
C THR A 295 -11.32 8.57 -0.34
N SER A 296 -11.53 7.27 -0.14
CA SER A 296 -12.83 6.68 0.14
C SER A 296 -13.46 7.27 1.42
N PRO A 297 -14.78 7.15 1.60
CA PRO A 297 -15.43 7.56 2.85
C PRO A 297 -14.77 6.92 4.08
N GLU A 298 -14.74 7.64 5.19
CA GLU A 298 -13.99 7.28 6.40
C GLU A 298 -14.26 5.86 6.91
N PHE A 299 -15.52 5.40 6.82
CA PHE A 299 -15.91 4.06 7.24
C PHE A 299 -15.17 2.93 6.50
N SER A 300 -14.67 3.20 5.29
CA SER A 300 -13.90 2.24 4.49
C SER A 300 -12.58 1.92 5.18
N GLN A 301 -11.84 2.95 5.62
CA GLN A 301 -10.62 2.79 6.39
C GLN A 301 -10.90 2.19 7.77
N GLN A 302 -11.94 2.65 8.47
CA GLN A 302 -12.32 2.12 9.78
C GLN A 302 -12.64 0.61 9.73
N CYS A 303 -13.32 0.15 8.67
CA CYS A 303 -13.62 -1.27 8.46
C CYS A 303 -12.35 -2.11 8.31
N ILE A 304 -11.39 -1.63 7.50
CA ILE A 304 -10.12 -2.32 7.30
C ILE A 304 -9.30 -2.34 8.59
N GLU A 305 -9.14 -1.21 9.27
CA GLU A 305 -8.40 -1.13 10.53
C GLU A 305 -9.01 -2.03 11.62
N PHE A 306 -10.34 -2.09 11.71
CA PHE A 306 -11.03 -2.96 12.64
C PHE A 306 -10.69 -4.44 12.39
N ASN A 307 -10.80 -4.89 11.15
CA ASN A 307 -10.52 -6.29 10.80
C ASN A 307 -9.03 -6.62 10.88
N ALA A 308 -8.14 -5.69 10.50
CA ALA A 308 -6.70 -5.83 10.68
C ALA A 308 -6.36 -6.04 12.16
N ALA A 309 -6.96 -5.26 13.07
CA ALA A 309 -6.68 -5.39 14.50
C ALA A 309 -7.32 -6.61 15.17
N LYS A 310 -8.51 -7.04 14.72
CA LYS A 310 -9.32 -8.05 15.42
C LYS A 310 -9.24 -9.44 14.83
N SER A 311 -8.93 -9.57 13.53
CA SER A 311 -9.08 -10.83 12.80
C SER A 311 -7.83 -11.22 12.02
N TRP A 312 -7.25 -10.30 11.27
CA TRP A 312 -6.21 -10.62 10.28
C TRP A 312 -4.78 -10.43 10.79
N GLY A 313 -4.57 -9.64 11.84
CA GLY A 313 -3.24 -9.38 12.35
C GLY A 313 -3.23 -8.33 13.46
N PHE A 314 -2.41 -7.30 13.28
CA PHE A 314 -2.20 -6.25 14.27
C PHE A 314 -2.23 -4.86 13.62
N VAL A 315 -2.46 -3.83 14.44
CA VAL A 315 -2.39 -2.43 14.03
C VAL A 315 -1.48 -1.68 14.98
N ALA A 316 -0.54 -0.92 14.45
CA ALA A 316 0.35 -0.04 15.19
C ALA A 316 0.43 1.33 14.48
N THR A 317 1.17 2.26 15.05
CA THR A 317 1.54 3.53 14.42
C THR A 317 3.01 3.53 14.01
N CYS A 318 3.41 4.48 13.15
CA CYS A 318 4.79 4.67 12.79
C CYS A 318 5.63 5.12 13.99
N GLU A 319 5.04 5.89 14.91
CA GLU A 319 5.67 6.26 16.18
C GLU A 319 5.88 5.05 17.10
N ASP A 320 4.92 4.12 17.19
CA ASP A 320 5.09 2.88 17.94
C ASP A 320 6.27 2.06 17.41
N LEU A 321 6.42 1.99 16.07
CA LEU A 321 7.56 1.33 15.42
C LEU A 321 8.86 2.04 15.75
N ALA A 322 8.95 3.35 15.56
CA ALA A 322 10.15 4.13 15.85
C ALA A 322 10.59 3.98 17.31
N LYS A 323 9.65 4.09 18.24
CA LYS A 323 9.92 3.89 19.67
C LYS A 323 10.41 2.47 19.97
N GLY A 324 9.76 1.45 19.41
CA GLY A 324 10.18 0.05 19.61
C GLY A 324 11.61 -0.20 19.10
N VAL A 325 12.00 0.42 17.98
CA VAL A 325 13.36 0.34 17.45
C VAL A 325 14.36 1.10 18.30
N ASP A 326 14.01 2.29 18.80
CA ASP A 326 14.88 3.05 19.71
C ASP A 326 15.14 2.29 21.01
N ASP A 327 14.10 1.70 21.60
CA ASP A 327 14.21 0.87 22.80
C ASP A 327 15.05 -0.40 22.54
N MET A 328 14.97 -0.99 21.34
CA MET A 328 15.76 -2.15 20.94
C MET A 328 17.25 -1.83 20.76
N VAL A 329 17.58 -0.69 20.16
CA VAL A 329 18.98 -0.29 19.88
C VAL A 329 19.66 0.34 21.10
N GLY A 330 18.89 0.88 22.04
CA GLY A 330 19.40 1.41 23.31
C GLY A 330 19.74 0.36 24.36
N GLN A 331 19.43 -0.93 24.11
CA GLN A 331 19.75 -2.09 24.95
C GLN A 331 21.10 -2.71 24.59
#